data_AF-A0AA37F759-F1
#
_entry.id   AF-A0AA37F759-F1
#
_cell.length_a   1.000
_cell.length_b   1.000
_cell.length_c   1.000
_cell.angle_alpha   90.00
_cell.angle_beta   90.00
_cell.angle_gamma   90.00
#
_symmetry.space_group_name_H-M   'P 1'
#
loop_
_entity.id
_entity.type
_entity.pdbx_description
1 polymer ?
#
loop_
_entity_poly.entity_id
_entity_poly.type
_entity_poly.pdbx_seq_one_letter_code
_entity_poly.pdbx_strand_id
1 'polypeptide(L)'
;MDFVFNIAKGRAAELYWRVKNSDPANSALLVVALAVANLEADTVLQDKDTLADILSGATDEATNSGYARNVLTAADLAALTPDDTNDRMDLDIPDQTWTAVQAGSNWGKLVIAYRPASASPDSAIIPMTAHDFTITPDGSNIVAQIDAAGFYRAA
;
A
#
# COMPACT_ATOMS: atom_id res chain seq x y z
N MET A 1 -13.22 2.53 5.12
CA MET A 1 -13.57 2.53 3.69
C MET A 1 -12.29 2.65 2.88
N ASP A 2 -12.32 2.13 1.66
CA ASP A 2 -11.16 2.19 0.77
C ASP A 2 -11.09 3.55 0.08
N PHE A 3 -9.88 4.12 -0.05
CA PHE A 3 -9.71 5.42 -0.67
C PHE A 3 -8.33 5.61 -1.32
N VAL A 4 -8.28 6.60 -2.21
CA VAL A 4 -7.05 7.12 -2.81
C VAL A 4 -6.63 8.37 -2.05
N PHE A 5 -5.37 8.41 -1.61
CA PHE A 5 -4.80 9.61 -0.96
C PHE A 5 -4.78 10.78 -1.94
N ASN A 6 -5.02 11.99 -1.45
CA ASN A 6 -5.10 13.19 -2.30
C ASN A 6 -3.82 13.42 -3.11
N ILE A 7 -2.65 13.13 -2.52
CA ILE A 7 -1.34 13.22 -3.19
C ILE A 7 -1.18 12.28 -4.40
N ALA A 8 -1.91 11.17 -4.44
CA ALA A 8 -1.78 10.15 -5.48
C ALA A 8 -2.87 10.22 -6.56
N LYS A 9 -3.91 11.04 -6.35
CA LYS A 9 -4.98 11.24 -7.35
C LYS A 9 -4.39 11.73 -8.67
N GLY A 10 -4.78 11.08 -9.77
CA GLY A 10 -4.30 11.40 -11.12
C GLY A 10 -2.90 10.91 -11.46
N ARG A 11 -2.15 10.34 -10.50
CA ARG A 11 -0.78 9.86 -10.72
C ARG A 11 -0.49 8.44 -10.24
N ALA A 12 -1.47 7.75 -9.66
CA ALA A 12 -1.27 6.38 -9.18
C ALA A 12 -0.76 5.43 -10.28
N ALA A 13 -1.31 5.52 -11.49
CA ALA A 13 -0.85 4.73 -12.64
C ALA A 13 0.57 5.11 -13.10
N GLU A 14 0.95 6.39 -13.03
CA GLU A 14 2.33 6.85 -13.29
C GLU A 14 3.31 6.24 -12.28
N LEU A 15 2.98 6.28 -10.99
CA LEU A 15 3.84 5.74 -9.93
C LEU A 15 4.02 4.21 -10.05
N TYR A 16 2.94 3.48 -10.37
CA TYR A 16 3.01 2.05 -10.68
C TYR A 16 3.89 1.80 -11.91
N TRP A 17 3.66 2.53 -13.00
CA TRP A 17 4.44 2.40 -14.23
C TRP A 17 5.93 2.64 -14.00
N ARG A 18 6.25 3.62 -13.16
CA ARG A 18 7.63 3.93 -12.74
C ARG A 18 8.29 2.77 -12.04
N VAL A 19 7.61 2.12 -11.08
CA VAL A 19 8.13 0.90 -10.44
C VAL A 19 8.32 -0.21 -11.47
N LYS A 20 7.32 -0.43 -12.34
CA LYS A 20 7.41 -1.48 -13.36
C LYS A 20 8.59 -1.29 -14.31
N ASN A 21 8.94 -0.05 -14.64
CA ASN A 21 10.07 0.30 -15.50
C ASN A 21 11.39 0.53 -14.74
N SER A 22 11.41 0.32 -13.42
CA SER A 22 12.56 0.61 -12.56
C SER A 22 13.07 2.06 -12.74
N ASP A 23 12.15 3.02 -12.77
CA ASP A 23 12.43 4.45 -12.95
C ASP A 23 11.93 5.32 -11.78
N PRO A 24 12.80 5.73 -10.84
CA PRO A 24 14.24 5.50 -10.84
C PRO A 24 14.57 4.07 -10.40
N ALA A 25 15.84 3.69 -10.55
CA ALA A 25 16.32 2.37 -10.17
C ALA A 25 16.01 2.07 -8.70
N ASN A 26 15.61 0.82 -8.42
CA ASN A 26 15.22 0.34 -7.07
C ASN A 26 13.98 1.02 -6.48
N SER A 27 13.16 1.70 -7.31
CA SER A 27 11.81 2.07 -6.92
C SER A 27 10.95 0.81 -6.67
N ALA A 28 9.98 0.93 -5.78
CA ALA A 28 9.15 -0.18 -5.34
C ALA A 28 7.76 0.31 -4.91
N LEU A 29 6.77 -0.59 -4.92
CA LEU A 29 5.57 -0.41 -4.11
C LEU A 29 5.79 -1.06 -2.75
N LEU A 30 5.27 -0.42 -1.71
CA LEU A 30 5.21 -0.96 -0.36
C LEU A 30 3.78 -1.31 -0.01
N VAL A 31 3.60 -2.39 0.76
CA VAL A 31 2.35 -2.69 1.46
C VAL A 31 2.61 -2.58 2.95
N VAL A 32 1.99 -1.59 3.56
CA VAL A 32 2.18 -1.19 4.96
C VAL A 32 0.92 -1.49 5.76
N ALA A 33 1.02 -2.24 6.84
CA ALA A 33 -0.10 -2.53 7.73
C ALA A 33 -0.21 -1.47 8.82
N LEU A 34 -1.37 -0.85 8.95
CA LEU A 34 -1.68 0.10 10.01
C LEU A 34 -2.42 -0.61 11.13
N ALA A 35 -2.02 -0.34 12.38
CA ALA A 35 -2.68 -0.87 13.55
C ALA A 35 -4.06 -0.21 13.73
N VAL A 36 -4.99 -0.92 14.36
CA VAL A 36 -6.27 -0.34 14.81
C VAL A 36 -6.03 0.71 15.91
N ALA A 37 -4.97 0.53 16.71
CA ALA A 37 -4.57 1.50 17.71
C ALA A 37 -4.27 2.85 17.07
N ASN A 38 -4.92 3.90 17.59
CA ASN A 38 -4.74 5.29 17.19
C ASN A 38 -4.97 5.60 15.69
N LEU A 39 -5.61 4.68 14.95
CA LEU A 39 -5.90 4.85 13.53
C LEU A 39 -6.76 6.10 13.30
N GLU A 40 -6.21 7.07 12.59
CA GLU A 40 -6.93 8.28 12.23
C GLU A 40 -8.11 7.97 11.30
N ALA A 41 -9.12 8.83 11.30
CA ALA A 41 -10.25 8.71 10.40
C ALA A 41 -9.81 8.85 8.94
N ASP A 42 -10.52 8.17 8.04
CA ASP A 42 -10.21 8.12 6.60
C ASP A 42 -10.10 9.51 5.97
N THR A 43 -10.92 10.47 6.38
CA THR A 43 -10.84 11.87 5.89
C THR A 43 -9.55 12.55 6.30
N VAL A 44 -8.95 12.20 7.44
CA VAL A 44 -7.68 12.75 7.92
C VAL A 44 -6.51 12.03 7.24
N LEU A 45 -6.60 10.71 7.10
CA LEU A 45 -5.58 9.93 6.38
C LEU A 45 -5.50 10.33 4.91
N GLN A 46 -6.64 10.57 4.26
CA GLN A 46 -6.69 10.93 2.84
C GLN A 46 -5.90 12.21 2.51
N ASP A 47 -5.70 13.10 3.48
CA ASP A 47 -4.97 14.36 3.35
C ASP A 47 -3.46 14.23 3.64
N LYS A 48 -2.95 13.04 3.98
CA LYS A 48 -1.52 12.83 4.23
C LYS A 48 -0.76 12.67 2.92
N ASP A 49 0.38 13.37 2.80
CA ASP A 49 1.18 13.41 1.57
C ASP A 49 2.36 12.43 1.59
N THR A 50 2.80 12.00 2.77
CA THR A 50 3.92 11.06 2.92
C THR A 50 3.60 9.97 3.93
N LEU A 51 4.31 8.84 3.86
CA LEU A 51 4.20 7.80 4.89
C LEU A 51 4.63 8.34 6.26
N ALA A 52 5.59 9.27 6.31
CA ALA A 52 5.93 9.96 7.55
C ALA A 52 4.76 10.78 8.11
N ASP A 53 3.94 11.43 7.29
CA ASP A 53 2.77 12.20 7.76
C ASP A 53 1.64 11.29 8.28
N ILE A 54 1.52 10.08 7.73
CA ILE A 54 0.64 9.03 8.27
C ILE A 54 1.13 8.62 9.66
N LEU A 55 2.42 8.26 9.78
CA LEU A 55 2.99 7.66 11.00
C LEU A 55 3.38 8.67 12.08
N SER A 56 3.55 9.95 11.74
CA SER A 56 3.75 11.05 12.69
C SER A 56 2.43 11.66 13.17
N GLY A 57 1.31 11.28 12.55
CA GLY A 57 -0.02 11.52 13.07
C GLY A 57 -0.28 10.69 14.33
N ALA A 58 -1.56 10.42 14.60
CA ALA A 58 -1.90 9.46 15.66
C ALA A 58 -1.69 8.01 15.20
N THR A 59 -1.73 7.76 13.89
CA THR A 59 -1.81 6.40 13.33
C THR A 59 -0.54 5.58 13.55
N ASP A 60 -0.67 4.41 14.18
CA ASP A 60 0.43 3.49 14.40
C ASP A 60 0.60 2.50 13.23
N GLU A 61 1.84 2.20 12.85
CA GLU A 61 2.16 1.02 12.03
C GLU A 61 2.07 -0.25 12.89
N ALA A 62 1.70 -1.39 12.29
CA ALA A 62 1.78 -2.67 12.95
C ALA A 62 3.23 -2.99 13.40
N THR A 63 3.38 -3.56 14.59
CA THR A 63 4.70 -3.91 15.16
C THR A 63 4.79 -5.38 15.58
N ASN A 64 3.92 -6.23 15.04
CA ASN A 64 3.88 -7.66 15.36
C ASN A 64 5.21 -8.34 14.99
N SER A 65 5.64 -9.33 15.79
CA SER A 65 6.71 -10.23 15.35
C SER A 65 6.26 -11.01 14.11
N GLY A 66 7.06 -11.04 13.06
CA GLY A 66 6.71 -11.65 11.76
C GLY A 66 6.09 -10.66 10.77
N TYR A 67 5.80 -9.43 11.17
CA TYR A 67 5.44 -8.36 10.25
C TYR A 67 6.68 -7.61 9.75
N ALA A 68 6.67 -7.32 8.45
CA ALA A 68 7.49 -6.31 7.81
C ALA A 68 6.69 -5.74 6.63
N ARG A 69 6.99 -4.50 6.22
CA ARG A 69 6.43 -3.93 4.99
C ARG A 69 6.79 -4.85 3.82
N ASN A 70 5.81 -5.31 3.06
CA ASN A 70 6.11 -6.03 1.82
C ASN A 70 6.63 -5.03 0.79
N VAL A 71 7.59 -5.47 -0.03
CA VAL A 71 8.27 -4.65 -1.03
C VAL A 71 8.06 -5.33 -2.38
N LEU A 72 7.32 -4.68 -3.27
CA LEU A 72 7.11 -5.14 -4.64
C LEU A 72 7.97 -4.33 -5.61
N THR A 73 8.76 -5.04 -6.40
CA THR A 73 9.68 -4.49 -7.39
C THR A 73 9.11 -4.62 -8.80
N ALA A 74 9.83 -4.13 -9.80
CA ALA A 74 9.49 -4.29 -11.21
C ALA A 74 9.18 -5.74 -11.63
N ALA A 75 9.83 -6.72 -10.99
CA ALA A 75 9.64 -8.14 -11.30
C ALA A 75 8.28 -8.67 -10.82
N ASP A 76 7.73 -8.09 -9.76
CA ASP A 76 6.50 -8.53 -9.11
C ASP A 76 5.25 -7.93 -9.78
N LEU A 77 5.42 -6.84 -10.53
CA LEU A 77 4.34 -6.09 -11.15
C LEU A 77 4.00 -6.59 -12.56
N ALA A 78 2.72 -6.61 -12.92
CA ALA A 78 2.30 -6.81 -14.31
C ALA A 78 2.61 -5.56 -15.16
N ALA A 79 2.78 -5.76 -16.48
CA ALA A 79 2.85 -4.64 -17.41
C ALA A 79 1.53 -3.88 -17.40
N LEU A 80 1.64 -2.55 -17.45
CA LEU A 80 0.49 -1.67 -17.38
C LEU A 80 -0.23 -1.63 -18.74
N THR A 81 -1.50 -2.03 -18.79
CA THR A 81 -2.31 -2.11 -20.02
C THR A 81 -3.63 -1.34 -19.86
N PRO A 82 -3.83 -0.21 -20.58
CA PRO A 82 -5.14 0.45 -20.62
C PRO A 82 -6.24 -0.49 -21.14
N ASP A 83 -7.41 -0.44 -20.51
CA ASP A 83 -8.60 -1.14 -21.00
C ASP A 83 -9.42 -0.19 -21.86
N ASP A 84 -9.06 -0.15 -23.15
CA ASP A 84 -9.72 0.69 -24.16
C ASP A 84 -11.17 0.28 -24.45
N THR A 85 -11.63 -0.88 -23.96
CA THR A 85 -13.01 -1.34 -24.16
C THR A 85 -13.95 -0.81 -23.08
N ASN A 86 -13.46 -0.68 -21.85
CA ASN A 86 -14.25 -0.24 -20.70
C ASN A 86 -13.85 1.15 -20.20
N ASP A 87 -13.01 1.87 -20.95
CA ASP A 87 -12.51 3.21 -20.63
C ASP A 87 -11.89 3.31 -19.23
N ARG A 88 -11.07 2.32 -18.84
CA ARG A 88 -10.53 2.23 -17.48
C ARG A 88 -9.06 1.87 -17.40
N MET A 89 -8.48 2.16 -16.24
CA MET A 89 -7.12 1.85 -15.87
C MET A 89 -7.06 1.11 -14.53
N ASP A 90 -6.86 -0.20 -14.58
CA ASP A 90 -6.77 -1.05 -13.39
C ASP A 90 -5.29 -1.30 -13.03
N LEU A 91 -4.95 -1.20 -11.74
CA LEU A 91 -3.62 -1.49 -11.22
C LEU A 91 -3.71 -2.66 -10.25
N ASP A 92 -2.97 -3.72 -10.54
CA ASP A 92 -2.99 -4.96 -9.78
C ASP A 92 -1.61 -5.28 -9.17
N ILE A 93 -1.62 -5.99 -8.05
CA ILE A 93 -0.44 -6.55 -7.40
C ILE A 93 -0.76 -7.98 -6.95
N PRO A 94 0.22 -8.90 -6.88
CA PRO A 94 -0.04 -10.24 -6.36
C PRO A 94 -0.59 -10.22 -4.93
N ASP A 95 -1.23 -11.31 -4.51
CA ASP A 95 -1.65 -11.48 -3.11
C ASP A 95 -0.47 -11.30 -2.15
N GLN A 96 -0.73 -10.61 -1.04
CA GLN A 96 0.30 -10.30 -0.06
C GLN A 96 0.26 -11.33 1.06
N THR A 97 1.41 -11.94 1.36
CA THR A 97 1.53 -12.92 2.43
C THR A 97 2.55 -12.47 3.47
N TRP A 98 2.18 -12.55 4.74
CA TRP A 98 3.08 -12.46 5.88
C TRP A 98 3.07 -13.79 6.62
N THR A 99 4.24 -14.38 6.82
CA THR A 99 4.37 -15.71 7.42
C THR A 99 4.42 -15.62 8.93
N ALA A 100 3.61 -16.44 9.61
CA ALA A 100 3.64 -16.63 11.06
C ALA A 100 3.62 -15.32 11.90
N VAL A 101 2.69 -14.41 11.59
CA VAL A 101 2.58 -13.12 12.28
C VAL A 101 2.01 -13.33 13.68
N GLN A 102 2.83 -13.09 14.69
CA GLN A 102 2.48 -13.31 16.09
C GLN A 102 1.46 -12.28 16.59
N ALA A 103 0.72 -12.66 17.64
CA ALA A 103 -0.15 -11.74 18.35
C ALA A 103 0.59 -10.47 18.82
N GLY A 104 -0.13 -9.35 18.86
CA GLY A 104 0.43 -8.02 19.09
C GLY A 104 -0.59 -6.96 18.70
N SER A 105 -0.23 -6.08 17.78
CA SER A 105 -1.17 -5.10 17.20
C SER A 105 -2.25 -5.81 16.37
N ASN A 106 -3.50 -5.41 16.53
CA ASN A 106 -4.56 -5.72 15.56
C ASN A 106 -4.40 -4.78 14.36
N TRP A 107 -4.59 -5.28 13.15
CA TRP A 107 -4.47 -4.48 11.93
C TRP A 107 -5.85 -3.95 11.53
N GLY A 108 -5.88 -2.71 11.05
CA GLY A 108 -7.11 -2.06 10.59
C GLY A 108 -7.11 -1.78 9.10
N LYS A 109 -5.94 -1.49 8.52
CA LYS A 109 -5.81 -1.09 7.11
C LYS A 109 -4.49 -1.55 6.50
N LEU A 110 -4.50 -1.71 5.18
CA LEU A 110 -3.30 -1.80 4.37
C LEU A 110 -3.16 -0.54 3.52
N VAL A 111 -1.99 0.08 3.56
CA VAL A 111 -1.62 1.20 2.69
C VAL A 111 -0.68 0.68 1.61
N ILE A 112 -1.03 0.94 0.36
CA ILE A 112 -0.12 0.74 -0.77
C ILE A 112 0.53 2.08 -1.07
N ALA A 113 1.86 2.11 -1.07
CA ALA A 113 2.64 3.33 -1.21
C ALA A 113 3.78 3.18 -2.23
N TYR A 114 4.09 4.26 -2.93
CA TYR A 114 5.25 4.33 -3.82
C TYR A 114 6.50 4.73 -3.04
N ARG A 115 7.57 3.94 -3.17
CA ARG A 115 8.90 4.26 -2.65
C ARG A 115 9.85 4.53 -3.82
N PRO A 116 10.49 5.72 -3.89
CA PRO A 116 11.35 6.05 -5.03
C PRO A 116 12.68 5.30 -5.03
N ALA A 117 13.22 4.92 -3.88
CA ALA A 117 14.47 4.15 -3.78
C ALA A 117 14.52 3.29 -2.51
N SER A 118 15.31 2.22 -2.49
CA SER A 118 15.44 1.31 -1.35
C SER A 118 15.75 1.99 -0.01
N ALA A 119 16.56 3.04 -0.02
CA ALA A 119 16.96 3.81 1.16
C ALA A 119 16.09 5.05 1.42
N SER A 120 14.93 5.18 0.75
CA SER A 120 14.07 6.34 0.94
C SER A 120 13.56 6.40 2.38
N PRO A 121 13.66 7.54 3.06
CA PRO A 121 12.97 7.74 4.33
C PRO A 121 11.46 7.79 4.10
N ASP A 122 10.68 7.58 5.16
CA ASP A 122 9.21 7.62 5.10
C ASP A 122 8.67 8.97 4.61
N SER A 123 9.43 10.06 4.79
CA SER A 123 9.11 11.39 4.26
C SER A 123 9.25 11.52 2.74
N ALA A 124 9.81 10.52 2.06
CA ALA A 124 9.89 10.46 0.61
C ALA A 124 8.96 9.38 -0.01
N ILE A 125 8.26 8.62 0.83
CA ILE A 125 7.35 7.56 0.41
C ILE A 125 5.95 8.15 0.24
N ILE A 126 5.39 8.01 -0.96
CA ILE A 126 4.09 8.60 -1.33
C ILE A 126 2.99 7.55 -1.12
N PRO A 127 2.05 7.74 -0.19
CA PRO A 127 0.92 6.84 -0.04
C PRO A 127 -0.02 6.96 -1.26
N MET A 128 -0.50 5.82 -1.77
CA MET A 128 -1.34 5.78 -2.97
C MET A 128 -2.79 5.45 -2.63
N THR A 129 -3.01 4.31 -1.97
CA THR A 129 -4.35 3.85 -1.58
C THR A 129 -4.32 3.27 -0.18
N ALA A 130 -5.45 3.33 0.52
CA ALA A 130 -5.69 2.64 1.77
C ALA A 130 -6.90 1.73 1.62
N HIS A 131 -6.80 0.52 2.18
CA HIS A 131 -7.81 -0.53 2.11
C HIS A 131 -8.16 -1.03 3.50
N ASP A 132 -9.44 -1.21 3.79
CA ASP A 132 -9.87 -1.81 5.05
C ASP A 132 -9.40 -3.26 5.14
N PHE A 133 -8.64 -3.58 6.17
CA PHE A 133 -8.11 -4.91 6.38
C PHE A 133 -8.05 -5.19 7.88
N THR A 134 -9.19 -5.65 8.41
CA THR A 134 -9.33 -5.95 9.83
C THR A 134 -8.91 -7.38 10.12
N ILE A 135 -7.81 -7.56 10.84
CA ILE A 135 -7.36 -8.88 11.30
C ILE A 135 -6.71 -8.78 12.68
N THR A 136 -6.88 -9.85 13.46
CA THR A 136 -6.18 -10.06 14.73
C THR A 136 -5.13 -11.14 14.50
N PRO A 137 -3.84 -10.78 14.40
CA PRO A 137 -2.78 -11.78 14.23
C PRO A 137 -2.74 -12.76 15.41
N ASP A 138 -2.56 -14.05 15.12
CA ASP A 138 -2.62 -15.15 16.10
C ASP A 138 -1.43 -16.13 16.01
N GLY A 139 -0.43 -15.80 15.19
CA GLY A 139 0.72 -16.66 14.89
C GLY A 139 0.60 -17.44 13.58
N SER A 140 -0.55 -17.37 12.89
CA SER A 140 -0.73 -17.96 11.55
C SER A 140 -0.18 -17.07 10.42
N ASN A 141 -0.27 -17.56 9.18
CA ASN A 141 0.02 -16.75 8.02
C ASN A 141 -1.14 -15.78 7.78
N ILE A 142 -0.81 -14.52 7.54
CA ILE A 142 -1.76 -13.52 7.08
C ILE A 142 -1.65 -13.43 5.57
N VAL A 143 -2.78 -13.61 4.87
CA VAL A 143 -2.87 -13.40 3.43
C VAL A 143 -3.88 -12.29 3.18
N ALA A 144 -3.43 -11.21 2.56
CA ALA A 144 -4.30 -10.20 1.99
C ALA A 144 -4.51 -10.51 0.51
N GLN A 145 -5.70 -11.00 0.19
CA GLN A 145 -6.12 -11.27 -1.17
C GLN A 145 -6.42 -9.94 -1.87
N ILE A 146 -5.81 -9.72 -3.03
CA ILE A 146 -6.04 -8.54 -3.85
C ILE A 146 -7.18 -8.85 -4.81
N ASP A 147 -8.12 -7.91 -4.96
CA ASP A 147 -9.26 -8.11 -5.86
C ASP A 147 -8.78 -8.29 -7.30
N ALA A 148 -9.54 -9.00 -8.14
CA ALA A 148 -9.20 -9.16 -9.55
C ALA A 148 -9.19 -7.82 -10.32
N ALA A 149 -9.90 -6.80 -9.83
CA ALA A 149 -9.83 -5.41 -10.29
C ALA A 149 -8.56 -4.67 -9.83
N GLY A 150 -7.73 -5.33 -9.02
CA GLY A 150 -6.54 -4.77 -8.42
C GLY A 150 -6.83 -3.86 -7.22
N PHE A 151 -5.82 -3.06 -6.85
CA PHE A 151 -5.88 -2.16 -5.70
C PHE A 151 -6.27 -0.71 -6.07
N TYR A 152 -6.35 -0.40 -7.36
CA TYR A 152 -6.74 0.93 -7.84
C TYR A 152 -7.37 0.84 -9.23
N ARG A 153 -8.41 1.65 -9.45
CA ARG A 153 -9.03 1.88 -10.75
C ARG A 153 -9.15 3.37 -11.02
N ALA A 154 -8.75 3.81 -12.21
CA ALA A 154 -9.21 5.08 -12.79
C ALA A 154 -10.30 4.79 -13.83
N ALA A 155 -11.44 5.45 -13.71
CA ALA A 155 -12.57 5.41 -14.63
C ALA A 155 -13.42 6.69 -14.45
#